data_AF-G0P2L6-F1
#
_entry.id   AF-G0P2L6-F1
#
_cell.length_a   1.000
_cell.length_b   1.000
_cell.length_c   1.000
_cell.angle_alpha   90.00
_cell.angle_beta   90.00
_cell.angle_gamma   90.00
#
_symmetry.space_group_name_H-M   'P 1'
#
loop_
_entity.id
_entity.type
_entity.pdbx_description
1 polymer ?
#
loop_
_entity_poly.entity_id
_entity_poly.type
_entity_poly.pdbx_seq_one_letter_code
_entity_poly.pdbx_strand_id
1 'polypeptide(L)'
;MAQETAFDAMKSSVQTISFIFACFSNLILIFLICTKSPKRLGSYKYLMIYFCVFAICFSVLDIILQPYILSAGPGFIVITEIKKTFLGPFGEVCFLSSLCGCFGCILATIAIHFIFRYFALERKGKLRFFQREYLVGWLCIPGIVGAVWTAVTVYYCAPNDITLEYSRQLMMDHYQIDLDNVTYIGSIYFIKDKDGNSIPNKFALLGMGILFSIMGISLSILAFFAIKCYKRIKTLIYEGESTFTRSLQKQLYKALVAQATIPMVFIFTPIGLYLTLPLVGIQLEASGEIATFVYALYPALDPLPIIFIIDNYRYAIFDFLGCCHPNRVNADEEVTSVSRHISNCS
;
A
#
# COMPACT_ATOMS: atom_id res chain seq x y z
N MET A 1 -30.21 14.43 -11.46
CA MET A 1 -29.72 14.70 -10.10
C MET A 1 -30.32 13.61 -9.23
N ALA A 2 -29.69 12.43 -9.22
CA ALA A 2 -30.14 11.34 -8.37
C ALA A 2 -29.92 11.78 -6.92
N GLN A 3 -30.88 11.45 -6.06
CA GLN A 3 -30.84 11.75 -4.63
C GLN A 3 -29.55 11.19 -4.04
N GLU A 4 -28.70 12.06 -3.48
CA GLU A 4 -27.47 11.65 -2.77
C GLU A 4 -27.85 10.61 -1.73
N THR A 5 -27.38 9.37 -1.91
CA THR A 5 -27.75 8.30 -1.00
C THR A 5 -27.00 8.48 0.31
N ALA A 6 -27.55 7.99 1.42
CA ALA A 6 -26.83 8.03 2.71
C ALA A 6 -25.44 7.35 2.63
N PHE A 7 -25.29 6.40 1.70
CA PHE A 7 -24.03 5.74 1.39
C PHE A 7 -23.00 6.70 0.76
N ASP A 8 -23.39 7.52 -0.20
CA ASP A 8 -22.51 8.47 -0.87
C ASP A 8 -21.97 9.53 0.10
N ALA A 9 -22.84 10.08 0.93
CA ALA A 9 -22.45 11.03 1.98
C ALA A 9 -21.50 10.39 3.01
N MET A 10 -21.76 9.14 3.41
CA MET A 10 -20.90 8.40 4.34
C MET A 10 -19.53 8.10 3.71
N LYS A 11 -19.49 7.64 2.46
CA LYS A 11 -18.26 7.39 1.69
C LYS A 11 -17.42 8.65 1.57
N SER A 12 -18.01 9.74 1.10
CA SER A 12 -17.31 11.01 0.93
C SER A 12 -16.73 11.51 2.25
N SER A 13 -17.49 11.38 3.34
CA SER A 13 -17.04 11.71 4.70
C SER A 13 -15.85 10.84 5.14
N VAL A 14 -15.94 9.52 4.98
CA VAL A 14 -14.86 8.59 5.38
C VAL A 14 -13.61 8.83 4.54
N GLN A 15 -13.72 9.00 3.22
CA GLN A 15 -12.58 9.30 2.35
C GLN A 15 -11.93 10.63 2.72
N THR A 16 -12.74 11.67 3.00
CA THR A 16 -12.23 12.98 3.42
C THR A 16 -11.48 12.91 4.75
N ILE A 17 -12.06 12.24 5.76
CA ILE A 17 -11.41 12.04 7.06
C ILE A 17 -10.12 11.24 6.90
N SER A 18 -10.16 10.17 6.09
CA SER A 18 -8.99 9.32 5.81
C SER A 18 -7.88 10.10 5.10
N PHE A 19 -8.24 10.95 4.13
CA PHE A 19 -7.31 11.83 3.43
C PHE A 19 -6.64 12.82 4.41
N ILE A 20 -7.42 13.53 5.23
CA ILE A 20 -6.89 14.50 6.20
C ILE A 20 -5.94 13.79 7.16
N PHE A 21 -6.34 12.64 7.71
CA PHE A 21 -5.52 11.89 8.65
C PHE A 21 -4.27 11.32 7.98
N ALA A 22 -4.36 10.82 6.74
CA ALA A 22 -3.22 10.34 5.97
C ALA A 22 -2.20 11.45 5.71
N CYS A 23 -2.64 12.63 5.28
CA CYS A 23 -1.75 13.78 5.13
C CYS A 23 -1.09 14.14 6.46
N PHE A 24 -1.87 14.27 7.52
CA PHE A 24 -1.38 14.63 8.85
C PHE A 24 -0.35 13.63 9.39
N SER A 25 -0.69 12.33 9.42
CA SER A 25 0.14 11.28 10.01
C SER A 25 1.43 11.05 9.20
N ASN A 26 1.36 11.08 7.87
CA ASN A 26 2.55 10.96 7.02
C ASN A 26 3.44 12.21 7.09
N LEU A 27 2.89 13.42 7.18
CA LEU A 27 3.69 14.64 7.36
C LEU A 27 4.39 14.67 8.72
N ILE A 28 3.71 14.26 9.79
CA ILE A 28 4.34 14.08 11.11
C ILE A 28 5.47 13.06 11.02
N LEU A 29 5.23 11.92 10.38
CA LEU A 29 6.26 10.90 10.26
C LEU A 29 7.47 11.41 9.48
N ILE A 30 7.27 12.14 8.37
CA ILE A 30 8.36 12.80 7.63
C ILE A 30 9.13 13.75 8.55
N PHE A 31 8.45 14.60 9.32
CA PHE A 31 9.08 15.51 10.27
C PHE A 31 9.93 14.77 11.32
N LEU A 32 9.42 13.67 11.88
CA LEU A 32 10.15 12.85 12.84
C LEU A 32 11.36 12.14 12.20
N ILE A 33 11.21 11.63 10.98
CA ILE A 33 12.31 11.01 10.25
C ILE A 33 13.42 12.04 10.02
N CYS A 34 13.07 13.27 9.64
CA CYS A 34 14.04 14.34 9.41
C CYS A 34 14.75 14.82 10.69
N THR A 35 14.05 14.89 11.82
CA THR A 35 14.57 15.54 13.04
C THR A 35 15.06 14.58 14.12
N LYS A 36 14.54 13.33 14.18
CA LYS A 36 14.76 12.40 15.30
C LYS A 36 15.36 11.05 14.89
N SER A 37 15.59 10.82 13.59
CA SER A 37 16.25 9.58 13.14
C SER A 37 17.68 9.47 13.67
N PRO A 38 18.07 8.34 14.29
CA PRO A 38 19.47 8.11 14.66
C PRO A 38 20.35 7.98 13.42
N LYS A 39 21.60 8.46 13.52
CA LYS A 39 22.58 8.43 12.40
C LYS A 39 22.78 7.03 11.80
N ARG A 40 22.62 5.97 12.62
CA ARG A 40 22.73 4.56 12.21
C ARG A 40 21.64 4.10 11.21
N LEU A 41 20.54 4.84 11.02
CA LEU A 41 19.56 4.52 9.97
C LEU A 41 20.11 4.71 8.55
N GLY A 42 21.07 5.62 8.36
CA GLY A 42 21.69 5.88 7.05
C GLY A 42 20.65 6.16 5.95
N SER A 43 20.77 5.48 4.81
CA SER A 43 19.86 5.64 3.65
C SER A 43 18.42 5.20 3.92
N TYR A 44 18.15 4.42 4.98
CA TYR A 44 16.82 3.91 5.28
C TYR A 44 15.78 5.03 5.44
N LYS A 45 16.22 6.18 5.97
CA LYS A 45 15.36 7.35 6.18
C LYS A 45 14.75 7.86 4.87
N TYR A 46 15.51 7.82 3.77
CA TYR A 46 15.02 8.30 2.46
C TYR A 46 13.97 7.35 1.88
N LEU A 47 14.14 6.05 2.10
CA LEU A 47 13.15 5.05 1.69
C LEU A 47 11.84 5.22 2.49
N MET A 48 11.94 5.49 3.80
CA MET A 48 10.76 5.76 4.64
C MET A 48 10.04 7.06 4.21
N ILE A 49 10.79 8.14 3.91
CA ILE A 49 10.21 9.39 3.41
C ILE A 49 9.52 9.18 2.07
N TYR A 50 10.16 8.44 1.14
CA TYR A 50 9.56 8.10 -0.15
C TYR A 50 8.19 7.43 0.03
N PHE A 51 8.07 6.50 0.97
CA PHE A 51 6.80 5.81 1.23
C PHE A 51 5.73 6.75 1.81
N CYS A 52 6.11 7.67 2.69
CA CYS A 52 5.20 8.69 3.21
C CYS A 52 4.68 9.61 2.10
N VAL A 53 5.57 10.07 1.22
CA VAL A 53 5.21 10.91 0.07
C VAL A 53 4.27 10.15 -0.87
N PHE A 54 4.58 8.87 -1.16
CA PHE A 54 3.73 8.03 -1.97
C PHE A 54 2.34 7.82 -1.36
N ALA A 55 2.25 7.58 -0.05
CA ALA A 55 0.98 7.44 0.66
C ALA A 55 0.12 8.71 0.56
N ILE A 56 0.74 9.90 0.67
CA ILE A 56 0.05 11.19 0.47
C ILE A 56 -0.45 11.30 -0.97
N CYS A 57 0.40 11.01 -1.97
CA CYS A 57 -0.01 11.04 -3.38
C CYS A 57 -1.17 10.08 -3.65
N PHE A 58 -1.14 8.88 -3.07
CA PHE A 58 -2.23 7.92 -3.17
C PHE A 58 -3.53 8.48 -2.57
N SER A 59 -3.49 9.08 -1.38
CA SER A 59 -4.66 9.70 -0.76
C SER A 59 -5.21 10.87 -1.57
N VAL A 60 -4.34 11.65 -2.24
CA VAL A 60 -4.77 12.71 -3.17
C VAL A 60 -5.49 12.11 -4.38
N LEU A 61 -4.94 11.06 -5.00
CA LEU A 61 -5.60 10.39 -6.12
C LEU A 61 -6.94 9.80 -5.69
N ASP A 62 -7.00 9.19 -4.51
CA ASP A 62 -8.23 8.60 -3.96
C ASP A 62 -9.34 9.63 -3.75
N ILE A 63 -9.04 10.77 -3.11
CA ILE A 63 -10.06 11.79 -2.83
C ILE A 63 -10.50 12.54 -4.09
N ILE A 64 -9.63 12.64 -5.10
CA ILE A 64 -10.01 13.19 -6.41
C ILE A 64 -10.97 12.22 -7.08
N LEU A 65 -10.56 10.95 -7.26
CA LEU A 65 -11.30 9.95 -8.02
C LEU A 65 -12.58 9.46 -7.34
N GLN A 66 -12.62 9.39 -6.01
CA GLN A 66 -13.73 8.82 -5.23
C GLN A 66 -14.34 7.59 -5.90
N PRO A 67 -13.58 6.50 -6.15
CA PRO A 67 -14.09 5.38 -6.92
C PRO A 67 -15.13 4.59 -6.11
N TYR A 68 -15.99 3.86 -6.82
CA TYR A 68 -16.87 2.85 -6.25
C TYR A 68 -16.47 1.49 -6.79
N ILE A 69 -16.31 0.52 -5.90
CA ILE A 69 -16.02 -0.87 -6.26
C ILE A 69 -17.34 -1.65 -6.23
N LEU A 70 -17.81 -2.09 -7.40
CA LEU A 70 -19.16 -2.63 -7.61
C LEU A 70 -19.13 -4.02 -8.21
N SER A 71 -19.92 -4.92 -7.60
CA SER A 71 -19.89 -6.34 -7.94
C SER A 71 -20.66 -6.54 -9.24
N ALA A 72 -19.98 -7.09 -10.24
CA ALA A 72 -20.53 -7.22 -11.58
C ALA A 72 -20.75 -8.70 -11.93
N GLY A 73 -21.47 -9.43 -11.05
CA GLY A 73 -21.87 -10.82 -11.24
C GLY A 73 -20.68 -11.75 -11.60
N PRO A 74 -20.46 -12.08 -12.89
CA PRO A 74 -19.29 -12.82 -13.36
C PRO A 74 -17.96 -12.04 -13.36
N GLY A 75 -17.87 -10.90 -12.67
CA GLY A 75 -16.68 -10.06 -12.64
C GLY A 75 -16.79 -8.90 -11.66
N PHE A 76 -16.02 -7.85 -11.91
CA PHE A 76 -16.05 -6.61 -11.13
C PHE A 76 -16.00 -5.37 -12.01
N ILE A 77 -16.54 -4.28 -11.49
CA ILE A 77 -16.47 -2.95 -12.09
C ILE A 77 -16.05 -1.95 -11.02
N VAL A 78 -15.14 -1.05 -11.38
CA VAL A 78 -14.79 0.14 -10.60
C VAL A 78 -15.24 1.35 -11.39
N ILE A 79 -16.08 2.19 -10.80
CA ILE A 79 -16.58 3.42 -11.43
C ILE A 79 -16.10 4.66 -10.68
N THR A 80 -16.05 5.79 -11.37
CA THR A 80 -15.89 7.13 -10.79
C THR A 80 -16.84 8.09 -11.48
N GLU A 81 -17.38 9.04 -10.72
CA GLU A 81 -18.25 10.10 -11.23
C GLU A 81 -17.49 11.20 -11.98
N ILE A 82 -16.15 11.18 -11.96
CA ILE A 82 -15.37 12.12 -12.76
C ILE A 82 -15.64 11.86 -14.24
N LYS A 83 -16.36 12.80 -14.86
CA LYS A 83 -16.62 12.86 -16.29
C LYS A 83 -16.54 14.30 -16.78
N LYS A 84 -16.01 14.51 -17.99
CA LYS A 84 -15.81 15.82 -18.66
C LYS A 84 -14.69 16.67 -18.06
N THR A 85 -13.65 16.02 -17.54
CA THR A 85 -12.39 16.70 -17.23
C THR A 85 -11.67 17.15 -18.50
N PHE A 86 -10.70 18.04 -18.35
CA PHE A 86 -9.82 18.46 -19.46
C PHE A 86 -9.00 17.31 -20.06
N LEU A 87 -8.97 16.13 -19.41
CA LEU A 87 -8.21 14.95 -19.80
C LEU A 87 -8.90 14.09 -20.88
N GLY A 88 -10.20 14.29 -21.10
CA GLY A 88 -11.02 13.47 -22.01
C GLY A 88 -11.23 12.03 -21.54
N PRO A 89 -12.05 11.22 -22.25
CA PRO A 89 -12.48 9.90 -21.77
C PRO A 89 -11.32 8.92 -21.53
N PHE A 90 -10.32 8.90 -22.42
CA PHE A 90 -9.16 8.04 -22.27
C PHE A 90 -8.29 8.47 -21.07
N GLY A 91 -8.11 9.77 -20.87
CA GLY A 91 -7.35 10.29 -19.73
C GLY A 91 -8.02 9.96 -18.39
N GLU A 92 -9.36 10.01 -18.31
CA GLU A 92 -10.12 9.60 -17.13
C GLU A 92 -9.93 8.11 -16.82
N VAL A 93 -9.97 7.23 -17.84
CA VAL A 93 -9.67 5.80 -17.70
C VAL A 93 -8.23 5.56 -17.22
N CYS A 94 -7.25 6.28 -17.78
CA CYS A 94 -5.86 6.21 -17.32
C CYS A 94 -5.72 6.65 -15.86
N PHE A 95 -6.46 7.67 -15.45
CA PHE A 95 -6.39 8.20 -14.09
C PHE A 95 -7.00 7.22 -13.08
N LEU A 96 -8.17 6.65 -13.38
CA LEU A 96 -8.79 5.60 -12.58
C LEU A 96 -7.91 4.34 -12.51
N SER A 97 -7.33 3.93 -13.64
CA SER A 97 -6.40 2.80 -13.71
C SER A 97 -5.12 3.02 -12.91
N SER A 98 -4.66 4.29 -12.82
CA SER A 98 -3.47 4.66 -12.05
C SER A 98 -3.67 4.47 -10.55
N LEU A 99 -4.91 4.66 -10.05
CA LEU A 99 -5.25 4.33 -8.67
C LEU A 99 -5.10 2.83 -8.39
N CYS A 100 -5.57 1.97 -9.31
CA CYS A 100 -5.32 0.53 -9.21
C CYS A 100 -3.82 0.19 -9.31
N GLY A 101 -3.09 0.89 -10.18
CA GLY A 101 -1.64 0.77 -10.31
C GLY A 101 -0.87 1.06 -9.02
N CYS A 102 -1.39 1.94 -8.17
CA CYS A 102 -0.80 2.23 -6.87
C CYS A 102 -0.76 1.00 -5.95
N PHE A 103 -1.65 0.02 -6.10
CA PHE A 103 -1.57 -1.24 -5.34
C PHE A 103 -0.29 -2.02 -5.68
N GLY A 104 0.11 -2.02 -6.96
CA GLY A 104 1.40 -2.56 -7.40
C GLY A 104 2.59 -1.82 -6.77
N CYS A 105 2.54 -0.48 -6.74
CA CYS A 105 3.56 0.35 -6.08
C CYS A 105 3.68 0.02 -4.59
N ILE A 106 2.56 -0.14 -3.87
CA ILE A 106 2.54 -0.45 -2.43
C ILE A 106 3.23 -1.79 -2.17
N LEU A 107 2.85 -2.85 -2.89
CA LEU A 107 3.48 -4.17 -2.74
C LEU A 107 4.98 -4.13 -3.00
N ALA A 108 5.38 -3.53 -4.11
CA ALA A 108 6.78 -3.42 -4.47
C ALA A 108 7.57 -2.65 -3.42
N THR A 109 7.02 -1.55 -2.90
CA THR A 109 7.69 -0.75 -1.87
C THR A 109 7.87 -1.52 -0.57
N ILE A 110 6.84 -2.23 -0.10
CA ILE A 110 6.94 -3.07 1.11
C ILE A 110 7.99 -4.17 0.92
N ALA A 111 8.01 -4.83 -0.24
CA ALA A 111 9.03 -5.83 -0.56
C ALA A 111 10.46 -5.23 -0.50
N ILE A 112 10.67 -4.04 -1.07
CA ILE A 112 11.96 -3.33 -1.03
C ILE A 112 12.36 -2.98 0.40
N HIS A 113 11.44 -2.57 1.27
CA HIS A 113 11.74 -2.34 2.68
C HIS A 113 12.24 -3.61 3.38
N PHE A 114 11.66 -4.77 3.08
CA PHE A 114 12.14 -6.05 3.62
C PHE A 114 13.51 -6.46 3.05
N ILE A 115 13.75 -6.22 1.76
CA ILE A 115 15.07 -6.44 1.13
C ILE A 115 16.13 -5.57 1.81
N PHE A 116 15.85 -4.27 1.95
CA PHE A 116 16.72 -3.33 2.63
C PHE A 116 17.01 -3.80 4.06
N ARG A 117 15.95 -4.13 4.81
CA ARG A 117 16.09 -4.58 6.21
C ARG A 117 16.96 -5.81 6.29
N TYR A 118 16.76 -6.79 5.41
CA TYR A 118 17.57 -7.99 5.40
C TYR A 118 19.05 -7.68 5.15
N PHE A 119 19.39 -6.82 4.18
CA PHE A 119 20.79 -6.44 3.93
C PHE A 119 21.41 -5.65 5.07
N ALA A 120 20.64 -4.80 5.75
CA ALA A 120 21.09 -4.10 6.96
C ALA A 120 21.41 -5.09 8.10
N LEU A 121 20.65 -6.17 8.24
CA LEU A 121 20.85 -7.22 9.26
C LEU A 121 21.96 -8.23 8.87
N GLU A 122 22.16 -8.48 7.57
CA GLU A 122 23.18 -9.43 7.08
C GLU A 122 24.60 -8.87 7.26
N ARG A 123 24.79 -7.54 7.19
CA ARG A 123 26.06 -6.84 7.44
C ARG A 123 27.25 -7.25 6.56
N LYS A 124 27.01 -7.98 5.47
CA LYS A 124 28.04 -8.34 4.47
C LYS A 124 28.34 -7.23 3.45
N GLY A 125 28.21 -5.96 3.85
CA GLY A 125 28.43 -4.82 2.97
C GLY A 125 27.42 -4.61 1.83
N LYS A 126 26.38 -5.44 1.70
CA LYS A 126 25.34 -5.31 0.65
C LYS A 126 24.49 -4.04 0.76
N LEU A 127 24.52 -3.36 1.90
CA LEU A 127 23.86 -2.06 2.07
C LEU A 127 24.38 -0.99 1.10
N ARG A 128 25.58 -1.19 0.52
CA ARG A 128 26.12 -0.34 -0.56
C ARG A 128 25.18 -0.21 -1.77
N PHE A 129 24.35 -1.23 -2.04
CA PHE A 129 23.36 -1.20 -3.11
C PHE A 129 22.16 -0.29 -2.80
N PHE A 130 22.07 0.25 -1.59
CA PHE A 130 21.06 1.23 -1.18
C PHE A 130 21.70 2.58 -0.85
N GLN A 131 22.86 2.88 -1.43
CA GLN A 131 23.58 4.14 -1.26
C GLN A 131 23.74 4.86 -2.60
N ARG A 132 23.70 6.20 -2.55
CA ARG A 132 23.90 7.10 -3.70
C ARG A 132 23.01 6.72 -4.90
N GLU A 133 23.58 6.53 -6.08
CA GLU A 133 22.87 6.32 -7.35
C GLU A 133 22.01 5.05 -7.34
N TYR A 134 22.46 3.98 -6.67
CA TYR A 134 21.68 2.75 -6.57
C TYR A 134 20.37 2.93 -5.79
N LEU A 135 20.32 3.89 -4.85
CA LEU A 135 19.08 4.21 -4.14
C LEU A 135 18.01 4.71 -5.12
N VAL A 136 18.38 5.53 -6.10
CA VAL A 136 17.43 6.02 -7.12
C VAL A 136 16.86 4.84 -7.92
N GLY A 137 17.70 3.89 -8.31
CA GLY A 137 17.24 2.66 -8.96
C GLY A 137 16.20 1.89 -8.14
N TRP A 138 16.41 1.73 -6.82
CA TRP A 138 15.42 1.11 -5.94
C TRP A 138 14.13 1.91 -5.82
N LEU A 139 14.19 3.25 -5.83
CA LEU A 139 13.00 4.11 -5.76
C LEU A 139 12.20 4.10 -7.08
N CYS A 140 12.83 3.79 -8.22
CA CYS A 140 12.12 3.67 -9.50
C CYS A 140 11.33 2.36 -9.63
N ILE A 141 11.78 1.27 -8.97
CA ILE A 141 11.15 -0.06 -9.12
C ILE A 141 9.64 -0.05 -8.77
N PRO A 142 9.18 0.53 -7.64
CA PRO A 142 7.76 0.62 -7.35
C PRO A 142 6.97 1.35 -8.42
N GLY A 143 7.50 2.49 -8.91
CA GLY A 143 6.87 3.26 -9.98
C GLY A 143 6.73 2.46 -11.28
N ILE A 144 7.75 1.67 -11.64
CA ILE A 144 7.70 0.79 -12.81
C ILE A 144 6.64 -0.30 -12.62
N VAL A 145 6.59 -0.95 -11.45
CA VAL A 145 5.60 -1.99 -11.15
C VAL A 145 4.18 -1.42 -11.23
N GLY A 146 3.95 -0.23 -10.67
CA GLY A 146 2.65 0.45 -10.77
C GLY A 146 2.32 0.91 -12.18
N ALA A 147 3.29 1.36 -12.97
CA ALA A 147 3.08 1.71 -14.37
C ALA A 147 2.70 0.49 -15.22
N VAL A 148 3.36 -0.66 -15.00
CA VAL A 148 3.00 -1.93 -15.65
C VAL A 148 1.59 -2.36 -15.24
N TRP A 149 1.27 -2.29 -13.95
CA TRP A 149 -0.08 -2.58 -13.46
C TRP A 149 -1.12 -1.69 -14.12
N THR A 150 -0.88 -0.38 -14.16
CA THR A 150 -1.74 0.62 -14.81
C THR A 150 -1.93 0.28 -16.29
N ALA A 151 -0.85 -0.03 -17.01
CA ALA A 151 -0.91 -0.37 -18.43
C ALA A 151 -1.75 -1.64 -18.68
N VAL A 152 -1.60 -2.67 -17.83
CA VAL A 152 -2.42 -3.89 -17.88
C VAL A 152 -3.88 -3.55 -17.61
N THR A 153 -4.18 -2.72 -16.60
CA THR A 153 -5.56 -2.31 -16.30
C THR A 153 -6.18 -1.49 -17.44
N VAL A 154 -5.46 -0.53 -18.01
CA VAL A 154 -5.94 0.25 -19.16
C VAL A 154 -6.19 -0.64 -20.38
N TYR A 155 -5.31 -1.60 -20.65
CA TYR A 155 -5.44 -2.43 -21.85
C TYR A 155 -6.51 -3.53 -21.72
N TYR A 156 -6.58 -4.20 -20.57
CA TYR A 156 -7.45 -5.37 -20.37
C TYR A 156 -8.76 -5.07 -19.66
N CYS A 157 -8.82 -4.01 -18.84
CA CYS A 157 -9.98 -3.68 -18.02
C CYS A 157 -10.69 -2.39 -18.48
N ALA A 158 -10.21 -1.69 -19.50
CA ALA A 158 -10.96 -0.59 -20.08
C ALA A 158 -12.22 -1.11 -20.80
N PRO A 159 -13.26 -0.26 -20.94
CA PRO A 159 -14.45 -0.58 -21.71
C PRO A 159 -14.08 -1.04 -23.13
N ASN A 160 -14.62 -2.18 -23.56
CA ASN A 160 -14.57 -2.61 -24.96
C ASN A 160 -16.01 -2.81 -25.47
N ASP A 161 -16.23 -2.79 -26.79
CA ASP A 161 -17.58 -2.81 -27.36
C ASP A 161 -18.43 -4.01 -26.91
N ILE A 162 -17.79 -5.15 -26.61
CA ILE A 162 -18.45 -6.40 -26.19
C ILE A 162 -18.84 -6.35 -24.70
N THR A 163 -17.93 -5.88 -23.84
CA THR A 163 -18.18 -5.81 -22.39
C THR A 163 -18.98 -4.58 -22.02
N LEU A 164 -18.97 -3.51 -22.82
CA LEU A 164 -19.68 -2.27 -22.55
C LEU A 164 -21.19 -2.47 -22.44
N GLU A 165 -21.81 -3.11 -23.43
CA GLU A 165 -23.26 -3.32 -23.42
C GLU A 165 -23.68 -4.25 -22.28
N TYR A 166 -22.89 -5.31 -22.04
CA TYR A 166 -23.13 -6.24 -20.93
C TYR A 166 -23.00 -5.55 -19.57
N SER A 167 -21.92 -4.77 -19.37
CA SER A 167 -21.70 -4.00 -18.16
C SER A 167 -22.77 -2.93 -17.98
N ARG A 168 -23.22 -2.27 -19.05
CA ARG A 168 -24.28 -1.24 -19.00
C ARG A 168 -25.58 -1.84 -18.50
N GLN A 169 -26.02 -2.96 -19.07
CA GLN A 169 -27.24 -3.65 -18.63
C GLN A 169 -27.14 -4.07 -17.16
N LEU A 170 -26.02 -4.69 -16.77
CA LEU A 170 -25.83 -5.16 -15.41
C LEU A 170 -25.83 -4.02 -14.37
N MET A 171 -25.15 -2.92 -14.68
CA MET A 171 -25.08 -1.75 -13.79
C MET A 171 -26.41 -1.01 -13.70
N MET A 172 -27.16 -0.93 -14.80
CA MET A 172 -28.49 -0.34 -14.81
C MET A 172 -29.48 -1.20 -14.00
N ASP A 173 -29.48 -2.51 -14.22
CA ASP A 173 -30.41 -3.43 -13.56
C ASP A 173 -30.17 -3.51 -12.05
N HIS A 174 -28.91 -3.64 -11.62
CA HIS A 174 -28.58 -3.89 -10.22
C HIS A 174 -28.40 -2.60 -9.40
N TYR A 175 -27.83 -1.55 -9.99
CA TYR A 175 -27.44 -0.35 -9.26
C TYR A 175 -28.15 0.92 -9.75
N GLN A 176 -28.95 0.85 -10.83
CA GLN A 176 -29.58 2.00 -11.47
C GLN A 176 -28.55 3.06 -11.91
N ILE A 177 -27.35 2.61 -12.29
CA ILE A 177 -26.24 3.46 -12.73
C ILE A 177 -26.14 3.42 -14.25
N ASP A 178 -26.24 4.60 -14.86
CA ASP A 178 -25.97 4.77 -16.28
C ASP A 178 -24.46 4.92 -16.51
N LEU A 179 -23.84 3.87 -17.08
CA LEU A 179 -22.42 3.84 -17.41
C LEU A 179 -22.02 4.91 -18.43
N ASP A 180 -22.96 5.45 -19.20
CA ASP A 180 -22.62 6.55 -20.10
C ASP A 180 -22.22 7.78 -19.30
N ASN A 181 -22.69 7.96 -18.07
CA ASN A 181 -22.46 9.14 -17.23
C ASN A 181 -21.28 9.04 -16.26
N VAL A 182 -20.59 7.90 -16.22
CA VAL A 182 -19.45 7.68 -15.33
C VAL A 182 -18.25 7.16 -16.11
N THR A 183 -17.04 7.33 -15.56
CA THR A 183 -15.86 6.63 -16.06
C THR A 183 -15.77 5.30 -15.35
N TYR A 184 -15.52 4.21 -16.07
CA TYR A 184 -15.36 2.91 -15.45
C TYR A 184 -14.23 2.07 -16.04
N ILE A 185 -13.70 1.18 -15.21
CA ILE A 185 -12.85 0.06 -15.58
C ILE A 185 -13.44 -1.19 -14.97
N GLY A 186 -13.28 -2.34 -15.59
CA GLY A 186 -13.81 -3.57 -15.05
C GLY A 186 -13.38 -4.77 -15.86
N SER A 187 -13.49 -5.94 -15.24
CA SER A 187 -13.17 -7.19 -15.89
C SER A 187 -14.31 -8.16 -15.68
N ILE A 188 -14.98 -8.52 -16.77
CA ILE A 188 -16.06 -9.50 -16.83
C ILE A 188 -15.46 -10.83 -17.27
N TYR A 189 -15.40 -11.82 -16.37
CA TYR A 189 -14.69 -13.08 -16.61
C TYR A 189 -15.46 -14.04 -17.50
N PHE A 190 -16.79 -14.00 -17.42
CA PHE A 190 -17.68 -14.84 -18.22
C PHE A 190 -18.73 -13.95 -18.90
N ILE A 191 -18.86 -14.11 -20.22
CA ILE A 191 -19.87 -13.42 -21.03
C ILE A 191 -20.87 -14.45 -21.56
N LYS A 192 -22.11 -14.02 -21.85
CA LYS A 192 -23.11 -14.90 -22.46
C LYS A 192 -22.97 -14.87 -23.98
N ASP A 193 -22.94 -16.04 -24.62
CA ASP A 193 -23.02 -16.15 -26.07
C ASP A 193 -24.47 -15.92 -26.57
N LYS A 194 -24.67 -15.89 -27.89
CA LYS A 194 -25.98 -15.74 -28.57
C LYS A 194 -26.99 -16.79 -28.12
N ASP A 195 -26.52 -17.98 -27.75
CA ASP A 195 -27.34 -19.08 -27.24
C ASP A 195 -27.59 -19.00 -25.72
N GLY A 196 -27.15 -17.92 -25.05
CA GLY A 196 -27.29 -17.71 -23.61
C GLY A 196 -26.27 -18.46 -22.75
N ASN A 197 -25.38 -19.25 -23.36
CA ASN A 197 -24.36 -20.04 -22.67
C ASN A 197 -23.22 -19.14 -22.13
N SER A 198 -22.79 -19.38 -20.89
CA SER A 198 -21.66 -18.66 -20.28
C SER A 198 -20.33 -19.16 -20.86
N ILE A 199 -19.61 -18.28 -21.56
CA ILE A 199 -18.30 -18.55 -22.16
C ILE A 199 -17.21 -17.71 -21.47
N PRO A 200 -15.99 -18.26 -21.28
CA PRO A 200 -14.91 -17.53 -20.63
C PRO A 200 -14.38 -16.42 -21.53
N ASN A 201 -14.33 -15.20 -20.99
CA ASN A 201 -13.70 -14.06 -21.63
C ASN A 201 -12.18 -14.19 -21.49
N LYS A 202 -11.55 -14.86 -22.46
CA LYS A 202 -10.10 -15.14 -22.46
C LYS A 202 -9.25 -13.87 -22.35
N PHE A 203 -9.71 -12.75 -22.92
CA PHE A 203 -9.00 -11.47 -22.86
C PHE A 203 -8.97 -10.91 -21.44
N ALA A 204 -10.14 -10.84 -20.79
CA ALA A 204 -10.26 -10.43 -19.39
C ALA A 204 -9.48 -11.35 -18.44
N LEU A 205 -9.59 -12.67 -18.63
CA LEU A 205 -8.88 -13.68 -17.82
C LEU A 205 -7.36 -13.57 -17.97
N LEU A 206 -6.85 -13.27 -19.16
CA LEU A 206 -5.43 -13.03 -19.37
C LEU A 206 -4.94 -11.80 -18.59
N GLY A 207 -5.68 -10.69 -18.66
CA GLY A 207 -5.37 -9.48 -17.89
C GLY A 207 -5.31 -9.75 -16.39
N MET A 208 -6.32 -10.45 -15.85
CA MET A 208 -6.32 -10.83 -14.43
C MET A 208 -5.19 -11.79 -14.07
N GLY A 209 -4.86 -12.74 -14.95
CA GLY A 209 -3.73 -13.64 -14.76
C GLY A 209 -2.41 -12.88 -14.62
N ILE A 210 -2.21 -11.82 -15.41
CA ILE A 210 -1.03 -10.95 -15.32
C ILE A 210 -1.02 -10.18 -13.98
N LEU A 211 -2.14 -9.56 -13.60
CA LEU A 211 -2.25 -8.81 -12.33
C LEU A 211 -2.00 -9.70 -11.11
N PHE A 212 -2.60 -10.90 -11.08
CA PHE A 212 -2.36 -11.87 -10.01
C PHE A 212 -0.94 -12.41 -10.01
N SER A 213 -0.29 -12.54 -11.18
CA SER A 213 1.12 -12.92 -11.24
C SER A 213 2.02 -11.84 -10.64
N ILE A 214 1.79 -10.56 -10.96
CA ILE A 214 2.52 -9.44 -10.36
C ILE A 214 2.35 -9.43 -8.83
N MET A 215 1.12 -9.58 -8.35
CA MET A 215 0.80 -9.65 -6.92
C MET A 215 1.48 -10.85 -6.26
N GLY A 216 1.36 -12.05 -6.84
CA GLY A 216 1.92 -13.29 -6.32
C GLY A 216 3.45 -13.27 -6.24
N ILE A 217 4.13 -12.76 -7.27
CA ILE A 217 5.59 -12.58 -7.26
C ILE A 217 6.00 -11.61 -6.14
N SER A 218 5.31 -10.47 -6.02
CA SER A 218 5.62 -9.46 -5.00
C SER A 218 5.44 -9.99 -3.58
N LEU A 219 4.33 -10.70 -3.33
CA LEU A 219 4.06 -11.34 -2.03
C LEU A 219 5.07 -12.45 -1.71
N SER A 220 5.50 -13.21 -2.72
CA SER A 220 6.50 -14.26 -2.54
C SER A 220 7.86 -13.68 -2.14
N ILE A 221 8.28 -12.59 -2.79
CA ILE A 221 9.51 -11.86 -2.44
C ILE A 221 9.40 -11.30 -1.01
N LEU A 222 8.29 -10.64 -0.69
CA LEU A 222 8.02 -10.10 0.65
C LEU A 222 8.12 -11.21 1.70
N ALA A 223 7.41 -12.31 1.53
CA ALA A 223 7.41 -13.43 2.48
C ALA A 223 8.82 -14.02 2.66
N PHE A 224 9.55 -14.22 1.56
CA PHE A 224 10.91 -14.73 1.59
C PHE A 224 11.85 -13.84 2.40
N PHE A 225 11.86 -12.53 2.15
CA PHE A 225 12.72 -11.59 2.88
C PHE A 225 12.24 -11.34 4.32
N ALA A 226 10.94 -11.38 4.59
CA ALA A 226 10.39 -11.30 5.94
C ALA A 226 10.88 -12.49 6.80
N ILE A 227 10.77 -13.72 6.29
CA ILE A 227 11.27 -14.93 6.98
C ILE A 227 12.78 -14.85 7.19
N LYS A 228 13.54 -14.38 6.19
CA LYS A 228 14.99 -14.20 6.33
C LYS A 228 15.36 -13.15 7.38
N CYS A 229 14.64 -12.02 7.43
CA CYS A 229 14.82 -11.01 8.47
C CYS A 229 14.58 -11.60 9.86
N TYR A 230 13.47 -12.34 10.03
CA TYR A 230 13.13 -12.99 11.28
C TYR A 230 14.24 -13.93 11.78
N LYS A 231 14.72 -14.81 10.89
CA LYS A 231 15.82 -15.74 11.21
C LYS A 231 17.09 -14.99 11.61
N ARG A 232 17.46 -13.94 10.87
CA ARG A 232 18.69 -13.17 11.14
C ARG A 232 18.63 -12.41 12.47
N ILE A 233 17.47 -11.84 12.82
CA ILE A 233 17.27 -11.14 14.11
C ILE A 233 17.46 -12.08 15.30
N LYS A 234 17.03 -13.34 15.19
CA LYS A 234 17.29 -14.34 16.24
C LYS A 234 18.77 -14.62 16.42
N THR A 235 19.53 -14.71 15.32
CA THR A 235 20.98 -14.96 15.38
C THR A 235 21.77 -13.76 15.90
N LEU A 236 21.33 -12.53 15.62
CA LEU A 236 21.99 -11.29 16.07
C LEU A 236 22.13 -11.18 17.60
N ILE A 237 21.31 -11.90 18.38
CA ILE A 237 21.42 -11.94 19.84
C ILE A 237 22.76 -12.56 20.30
N TYR A 238 23.33 -13.44 19.50
CA TYR A 238 24.55 -14.19 19.82
C TYR A 238 25.85 -13.52 19.33
N GLU A 239 25.77 -12.41 18.59
CA GLU A 239 26.92 -11.77 17.93
C GLU A 239 27.58 -10.64 18.77
N GLY A 240 27.28 -10.53 20.07
CA GLY A 240 27.96 -9.56 20.96
C GLY A 240 27.65 -8.08 20.69
N GLU A 241 26.51 -7.78 20.06
CA GLU A 241 26.11 -6.43 19.68
C GLU A 241 25.78 -5.50 20.86
N SER A 242 26.08 -4.21 20.69
CA SER A 242 25.59 -3.14 21.58
C SER A 242 24.09 -3.25 21.79
N THR A 243 23.64 -3.06 23.03
CA THR A 243 22.23 -3.22 23.42
C THR A 243 21.35 -2.24 22.65
N PHE A 244 21.86 -1.03 22.38
CA PHE A 244 21.18 -0.01 21.58
C PHE A 244 20.93 -0.46 20.14
N THR A 245 21.96 -0.91 19.40
CA THR A 245 21.78 -1.36 18.00
C THR A 245 20.82 -2.54 17.93
N ARG A 246 20.96 -3.50 18.85
CA ARG A 246 20.09 -4.68 18.90
C ARG A 246 18.64 -4.28 19.12
N SER A 247 18.38 -3.39 20.08
CA SER A 247 17.03 -2.87 20.36
C SER A 247 16.46 -2.14 19.14
N LEU A 248 17.23 -1.23 18.54
CA LEU A 248 16.82 -0.47 17.37
C LEU A 248 16.45 -1.38 16.20
N GLN A 249 17.28 -2.38 15.85
CA GLN A 249 16.99 -3.31 14.75
C GLN A 249 15.72 -4.14 15.01
N LYS A 250 15.47 -4.55 16.26
CA LYS A 250 14.26 -5.28 16.66
C LYS A 250 13.01 -4.42 16.53
N GLN A 251 13.06 -3.17 17.01
CA GLN A 251 11.96 -2.20 16.89
C GLN A 251 11.64 -1.92 15.42
N LEU A 252 12.67 -1.64 14.65
CA LEU A 252 12.62 -1.37 13.22
C LEU A 252 12.03 -2.54 12.42
N TYR A 253 12.32 -3.79 12.78
CA TYR A 253 11.68 -4.96 12.19
C TYR A 253 10.23 -5.12 12.63
N LYS A 254 9.93 -4.97 13.93
CA LYS A 254 8.56 -5.06 14.45
C LYS A 254 7.65 -4.01 13.80
N ALA A 255 8.14 -2.78 13.66
CA ALA A 255 7.46 -1.69 12.97
C ALA A 255 7.18 -2.05 11.51
N LEU A 256 8.19 -2.57 10.80
CA LEU A 256 8.02 -2.96 9.40
C LEU A 256 7.04 -4.13 9.20
N VAL A 257 7.04 -5.12 10.09
CA VAL A 257 6.06 -6.22 10.05
C VAL A 257 4.66 -5.69 10.29
N ALA A 258 4.46 -4.86 11.32
CA ALA A 258 3.16 -4.27 11.63
C ALA A 258 2.67 -3.38 10.46
N GLN A 259 3.56 -2.58 9.88
CA GLN A 259 3.27 -1.76 8.71
C GLN A 259 2.87 -2.62 7.51
N ALA A 260 3.60 -3.70 7.22
CA ALA A 260 3.27 -4.61 6.12
C ALA A 260 1.94 -5.36 6.35
N THR A 261 1.55 -5.63 7.60
CA THR A 261 0.25 -6.25 7.92
C THR A 261 -0.93 -5.34 7.58
N ILE A 262 -0.80 -4.01 7.71
CA ILE A 262 -1.90 -3.06 7.46
C ILE A 262 -2.43 -3.17 6.03
N PRO A 263 -1.65 -2.93 4.95
CA PRO A 263 -2.17 -3.02 3.60
C PRO A 263 -2.51 -4.46 3.22
N MET A 264 -1.90 -5.50 3.84
CA MET A 264 -2.35 -6.89 3.64
C MET A 264 -3.79 -7.11 4.10
N VAL A 265 -4.18 -6.55 5.24
CA VAL A 265 -5.53 -6.69 5.80
C VAL A 265 -6.51 -5.71 5.15
N PHE A 266 -6.11 -4.46 4.91
CA PHE A 266 -7.00 -3.38 4.48
C PHE A 266 -7.10 -3.21 2.96
N ILE A 267 -6.14 -3.72 2.19
CA ILE A 267 -6.14 -3.64 0.72
C ILE A 267 -6.15 -5.04 0.11
N PHE A 268 -5.07 -5.80 0.30
CA PHE A 268 -4.82 -6.98 -0.53
C PHE A 268 -5.76 -8.14 -0.22
N THR A 269 -6.15 -8.35 1.04
CA THR A 269 -7.13 -9.38 1.39
C THR A 269 -8.52 -9.05 0.84
N PRO A 270 -9.15 -7.90 1.16
CA PRO A 270 -10.49 -7.61 0.67
C PRO A 270 -10.54 -7.50 -0.85
N ILE A 271 -9.60 -6.77 -1.47
CA ILE A 271 -9.58 -6.60 -2.93
C ILE A 271 -9.16 -7.91 -3.62
N GLY A 272 -8.19 -8.65 -3.09
CA GLY A 272 -7.79 -9.94 -3.66
C GLY A 272 -8.93 -10.96 -3.64
N LEU A 273 -9.67 -11.06 -2.54
CA LEU A 273 -10.87 -11.89 -2.46
C LEU A 273 -11.93 -11.39 -3.45
N TYR A 274 -12.18 -10.09 -3.48
CA TYR A 274 -13.15 -9.49 -4.38
C TYR A 274 -12.86 -9.76 -5.87
N LEU A 275 -11.60 -9.71 -6.28
CA LEU A 275 -11.18 -10.00 -7.64
C LEU A 275 -11.22 -11.50 -7.97
N THR A 276 -11.07 -12.39 -6.97
CA THR A 276 -10.96 -13.85 -7.21
C THR A 276 -12.28 -14.60 -7.06
N LEU A 277 -13.18 -14.16 -6.17
CA LEU A 277 -14.44 -14.84 -5.89
C LEU A 277 -15.38 -14.96 -7.10
N PRO A 278 -15.49 -13.97 -8.00
CA PRO A 278 -16.29 -14.13 -9.22
C PRO A 278 -15.76 -15.22 -10.17
N LEU A 279 -14.47 -15.60 -10.10
CA LEU A 279 -13.92 -16.70 -10.92
C LEU A 279 -14.48 -18.06 -10.52
N VAL A 280 -14.88 -18.22 -9.26
CA VAL A 280 -15.50 -19.45 -8.74
C VAL A 280 -17.04 -19.33 -8.63
N GLY A 281 -17.61 -18.26 -9.17
CA GLY A 281 -19.05 -18.01 -9.20
C GLY A 281 -19.63 -17.45 -7.90
N ILE A 282 -18.79 -16.98 -6.96
CA ILE A 282 -19.24 -16.36 -5.71
C ILE A 282 -19.37 -14.85 -5.92
N GLN A 283 -20.56 -14.31 -5.66
CA GLN A 283 -20.87 -12.88 -5.76
C GLN A 283 -21.04 -12.30 -4.36
N LEU A 284 -20.32 -11.22 -4.04
CA LEU A 284 -20.44 -10.52 -2.75
C LEU A 284 -20.65 -9.03 -2.99
N GLU A 285 -21.90 -8.65 -3.24
CA GLU A 285 -22.27 -7.25 -3.48
C GLU A 285 -21.88 -6.35 -2.29
N ALA A 286 -22.19 -6.76 -1.06
CA ALA A 286 -21.83 -6.02 0.16
C ALA A 286 -20.31 -5.89 0.39
N SER A 287 -19.49 -6.75 -0.23
CA SER A 287 -18.03 -6.68 -0.06
C SER A 287 -17.39 -5.56 -0.88
N GLY A 288 -18.00 -5.12 -1.98
CA GLY A 288 -17.49 -4.01 -2.81
C GLY A 288 -17.60 -2.67 -2.08
N GLU A 289 -18.73 -2.44 -1.43
CA GLU A 289 -18.96 -1.28 -0.56
C GLU A 289 -17.98 -1.24 0.61
N ILE A 290 -17.84 -2.34 1.35
CA ILE A 290 -16.90 -2.45 2.46
C ILE A 290 -15.46 -2.25 1.98
N ALA A 291 -15.08 -2.86 0.84
CA ALA A 291 -13.75 -2.69 0.26
C ALA A 291 -13.43 -1.21 -0.01
N THR A 292 -14.42 -0.44 -0.49
CA THR A 292 -14.28 1.00 -0.78
C THR A 292 -13.90 1.81 0.47
N PHE A 293 -14.51 1.52 1.62
CA PHE A 293 -14.14 2.18 2.88
C PHE A 293 -12.78 1.71 3.42
N VAL A 294 -12.53 0.40 3.36
CA VAL A 294 -11.39 -0.23 4.02
C VAL A 294 -10.08 0.15 3.34
N TYR A 295 -10.03 0.24 2.01
CA TYR A 295 -8.80 0.65 1.34
C TYR A 295 -8.48 2.14 1.56
N ALA A 296 -9.50 3.01 1.66
CA ALA A 296 -9.32 4.45 1.88
C ALA A 296 -8.64 4.76 3.22
N LEU A 297 -8.84 3.91 4.24
CA LEU A 297 -8.23 4.05 5.56
C LEU A 297 -6.75 3.66 5.62
N TYR A 298 -6.26 2.85 4.66
CA TYR A 298 -4.90 2.32 4.73
C TYR A 298 -3.81 3.39 4.88
N PRO A 299 -3.77 4.47 4.05
CA PRO A 299 -2.65 5.43 4.05
C PRO A 299 -2.57 6.19 5.37
N ALA A 300 -3.71 6.33 6.03
CA ALA A 300 -3.88 6.92 7.34
C ALA A 300 -3.26 6.07 8.45
N LEU A 301 -3.42 4.74 8.37
CA LEU A 301 -2.96 3.80 9.40
C LEU A 301 -1.49 3.39 9.23
N ASP A 302 -1.01 3.35 8.00
CA ASP A 302 0.33 2.87 7.65
C ASP A 302 1.51 3.54 8.41
N PRO A 303 1.55 4.88 8.63
CA PRO A 303 2.66 5.50 9.36
C PRO A 303 2.62 5.24 10.89
N LEU A 304 1.48 4.81 11.44
CA LEU A 304 1.29 4.68 12.89
C LEU A 304 2.22 3.63 13.55
N PRO A 305 2.41 2.41 12.99
CA PRO A 305 3.41 1.48 13.50
C PRO A 305 4.81 2.07 13.60
N ILE A 306 5.26 2.84 12.61
CA ILE A 306 6.58 3.46 12.62
C ILE A 306 6.67 4.46 13.78
N ILE A 307 5.67 5.32 13.91
CA ILE A 307 5.60 6.35 14.95
C ILE A 307 5.60 5.73 16.36
N PHE A 308 4.75 4.74 16.61
CA PHE A 308 4.50 4.23 17.97
C PHE A 308 5.38 3.04 18.38
N ILE A 309 6.04 2.35 17.45
CA ILE A 309 6.92 1.20 17.77
C ILE A 309 8.38 1.61 17.89
N ILE A 310 8.83 2.63 17.15
CA ILE A 310 10.22 3.09 17.20
C ILE A 310 10.37 4.11 18.31
N ASP A 311 11.16 3.76 19.32
CA ASP A 311 11.32 4.55 20.55
C ASP A 311 11.69 6.01 20.26
N ASN A 312 12.65 6.26 19.36
CA ASN A 312 13.09 7.62 19.01
C ASN A 312 11.96 8.50 18.48
N TYR A 313 10.99 7.92 17.78
CA TYR A 313 9.85 8.65 17.21
C TYR A 313 8.72 8.77 18.24
N ARG A 314 8.40 7.67 18.92
CA ARG A 314 7.38 7.64 19.97
C ARG A 314 7.67 8.66 21.08
N TYR A 315 8.89 8.65 21.61
CA TYR A 315 9.28 9.57 22.67
C TYR A 315 9.27 11.02 22.20
N ALA A 316 9.71 11.28 20.96
CA ALA A 316 9.67 12.62 20.40
C ALA A 316 8.24 13.17 20.24
N ILE A 317 7.26 12.33 19.91
CA ILE A 317 5.84 12.73 19.91
C ILE A 317 5.35 12.99 21.33
N PHE A 318 5.61 12.09 22.28
CA PHE A 318 5.13 12.29 23.65
C PHE A 318 5.78 13.49 24.34
N ASP A 319 7.05 13.78 24.05
CA ASP A 319 7.73 15.02 24.47
C ASP A 319 7.01 16.26 23.90
N PHE A 320 6.66 16.23 22.61
CA PHE A 320 5.93 17.32 21.97
C PHE A 320 4.52 17.51 22.57
N LEU A 321 3.88 16.42 23.01
CA LEU A 321 2.56 16.43 23.64
C LEU A 321 2.59 16.66 25.17
N GLY A 322 3.77 16.77 25.78
CA GLY A 322 3.92 17.04 27.22
C GLY A 322 3.64 15.84 28.14
N CYS A 323 3.69 14.60 27.66
CA CYS A 323 3.49 13.39 28.48
C CYS A 323 4.81 12.91 29.13
N CYS A 324 4.82 12.63 30.45
CA CYS A 324 6.02 12.20 31.21
C CYS A 324 6.52 10.77 30.87
N HIS A 325 7.84 10.56 30.88
CA HIS A 325 8.54 9.34 30.37
C HIS A 325 8.86 8.24 31.40
N PRO A 326 8.97 6.97 30.93
CA PRO A 326 9.89 5.96 31.45
C PRO A 326 11.31 6.06 30.81
N ASN A 327 12.35 5.74 31.58
CA ASN A 327 13.79 5.96 31.31
C ASN A 327 14.29 5.69 29.88
N ARG A 328 15.13 6.61 29.38
CA ARG A 328 15.84 6.59 28.09
C ARG A 328 17.03 5.61 28.16
N VAL A 329 17.29 4.85 27.09
CA VAL A 329 18.57 4.16 26.87
C VAL A 329 19.22 4.85 25.68
N ASN A 330 20.10 5.81 25.94
CA ASN A 330 20.76 6.57 24.87
C ASN A 330 22.03 5.86 24.40
N ALA A 331 22.33 5.95 23.10
CA ALA A 331 23.60 5.47 22.53
C ALA A 331 24.83 6.12 23.17
N ASP A 332 24.68 7.33 23.73
CA ASP A 332 25.74 8.06 24.43
C ASP A 332 26.02 7.49 25.83
N GLU A 333 25.04 6.82 26.46
CA GLU A 333 25.21 6.21 27.80
C GLU A 333 26.07 4.94 27.76
N GLU A 334 26.01 4.17 26.66
CA GLU A 334 26.87 3.00 26.46
C GLU A 334 28.35 3.38 26.29
N VAL A 335 28.65 4.56 25.74
CA VAL A 335 30.04 5.04 25.65
C VAL A 335 30.57 5.39 27.04
N THR A 336 29.75 6.04 27.88
CA THR A 336 30.13 6.36 29.25
C THR A 336 30.21 5.15 30.18
N SER A 337 29.41 4.09 29.98
CA SER A 337 29.49 2.88 30.81
C SER A 337 30.73 2.04 30.48
N VAL A 338 31.13 1.98 29.21
CA VAL A 338 32.40 1.35 28.78
C VAL A 338 33.60 2.17 29.26
N SER A 339 33.54 3.51 29.17
CA SER A 339 34.62 4.36 29.71
C SER A 339 34.77 4.27 31.24
N ARG A 340 33.67 4.13 32.00
CA ARG A 340 33.73 3.88 33.46
C ARG A 340 34.30 2.50 33.81
N HIS A 341 34.08 1.49 32.96
CA HIS A 341 34.67 0.17 33.18
C HIS A 341 36.17 0.13 32.92
N ILE A 342 36.68 0.99 32.02
CA ILE A 342 38.11 1.10 31.73
C ILE A 342 38.83 1.98 32.78
N SER A 343 38.18 3.01 33.35
CA SER A 343 38.80 3.87 34.37
C SER A 343 38.94 3.22 35.76
N ASN A 344 38.19 2.15 36.04
CA ASN A 344 38.26 1.41 37.30
C ASN A 344 39.25 0.21 37.25
N CYS A 345 39.98 0.06 36.15
CA CYS A 345 41.12 -0.84 36.02
C CYS A 345 42.37 -0.03 35.66
N SER A 346 42.79 0.85 36.58
CA SER A 346 44.12 1.47 36.58
C SER A 346 44.62 1.63 38.01
#